data_AF-Q3IJ84-F1
#
_entry.id   AF-Q3IJ84-F1
#
_cell.length_a   1.000
_cell.length_b   1.000
_cell.length_c   1.000
_cell.angle_alpha   90.00
_cell.angle_beta   90.00
_cell.angle_gamma   90.00
#
_symmetry.space_group_name_H-M   'P 1'
#
loop_
_entity.id
_entity.type
_entity.pdbx_description
1 polymer ?
#
loop_
_entity_poly.entity_id
_entity_poly.type
_entity_poly.pdbx_seq_one_letter_code
_entity_poly.pdbx_strand_id
1 'polypeptide(L)' 'MKTLHKTLALIALASSSAAFAAVDFDSFDTDGDGVISQTEAQANPQLAQIFDELDADGNGELSKEEFAAVQ' A
#
# COMPACT_ATOMS: atom_id res chain seq x y z
N MET A 1 -29.74 6.06 -9.74
CA MET A 1 -29.08 7.37 -9.94
C MET A 1 -27.59 7.10 -10.04
N LYS A 2 -26.99 7.50 -11.18
CA LYS A 2 -25.54 7.63 -11.48
C LYS A 2 -24.64 6.42 -11.16
N THR A 3 -24.56 5.52 -12.15
CA THR A 3 -23.44 4.60 -12.38
C THR A 3 -22.15 5.38 -12.65
N LEU A 4 -21.07 5.08 -11.94
CA LEU A 4 -19.73 5.55 -12.29
C LEU A 4 -18.79 4.35 -12.43
N HIS A 5 -18.13 4.35 -13.57
CA HIS A 5 -17.28 3.30 -14.12
C HIS A 5 -15.90 3.35 -13.46
N LYS A 6 -15.44 2.25 -12.86
CA LYS A 6 -14.01 1.99 -12.62
C LYS A 6 -13.59 0.79 -13.47
N THR A 7 -13.35 1.06 -14.75
CA THR A 7 -12.59 0.17 -15.63
C THR A 7 -11.37 0.96 -16.09
N LEU A 8 -10.17 0.50 -15.75
CA LEU A 8 -9.01 0.34 -16.64
C LEU A 8 -7.67 0.36 -15.86
N ALA A 9 -6.74 -0.50 -16.32
CA ALA A 9 -5.34 -0.70 -15.92
C ALA A 9 -5.18 -1.66 -14.73
N LEU A 10 -4.30 -2.68 -14.72
CA LEU A 10 -3.15 -2.96 -15.58
C LEU A 10 -2.82 -4.46 -15.47
N ILE A 11 -2.51 -5.11 -16.59
CA ILE A 11 -1.89 -6.45 -16.60
C ILE A 11 -0.45 -6.28 -16.12
N ALA A 12 -0.11 -6.82 -14.95
CA ALA A 12 1.27 -7.02 -14.53
C ALA A 12 1.45 -8.42 -13.95
N LEU A 13 1.82 -9.35 -14.84
CA LEU A 13 2.58 -10.54 -14.48
C LEU A 13 3.95 -10.07 -13.99
N ALA A 14 4.17 -10.05 -12.67
CA ALA A 14 5.51 -9.97 -12.11
C ALA A 14 5.64 -10.96 -10.95
N SER A 15 6.64 -11.82 -11.12
CA SER A 15 7.06 -12.95 -10.30
C SER A 15 7.09 -12.69 -8.80
N SER A 16 6.84 -13.79 -8.07
CA SER A 16 7.30 -14.07 -6.71
C SER A 16 8.50 -13.24 -6.25
N SER A 17 8.35 -12.54 -5.13
CA SER A 17 9.20 -12.72 -3.94
C SER A 17 8.89 -11.66 -2.88
N ALA A 18 7.81 -11.82 -2.13
CA ALA A 18 7.61 -11.04 -0.91
C ALA A 18 6.88 -11.88 0.15
N ALA A 19 7.30 -13.14 0.31
CA ALA A 19 6.83 -14.00 1.37
C ALA A 19 7.82 -14.03 2.56
N PHE A 20 8.57 -12.95 2.82
CA PHE A 20 9.46 -12.88 3.99
C PHE A 20 9.69 -11.43 4.43
N ALA A 21 8.65 -10.77 4.93
CA ALA A 21 8.79 -9.64 5.85
C ALA A 21 7.55 -9.62 6.75
N ALA A 22 7.47 -10.64 7.62
CA ALA A 22 6.42 -10.78 8.61
C ALA A 22 6.62 -9.72 9.71
N VAL A 23 6.16 -8.52 9.40
CA VAL A 23 5.81 -7.42 10.32
C VAL A 23 4.80 -6.56 9.57
N ASP A 24 3.59 -7.11 9.47
CA ASP A 24 2.27 -6.48 9.33
C ASP A 24 1.94 -5.51 8.18
N PHE A 25 2.66 -5.51 7.05
CA PHE A 25 2.17 -4.82 5.84
C PHE A 25 0.76 -5.29 5.42
N ASP A 26 0.57 -6.62 5.38
CA ASP A 26 -0.70 -7.29 5.02
C ASP A 26 -1.83 -6.97 6.01
N SER A 27 -1.50 -6.52 7.22
CA SER A 27 -2.49 -6.13 8.24
C SER A 27 -3.01 -4.70 8.00
N PHE A 28 -2.31 -3.90 7.20
CA PHE A 28 -2.69 -2.54 6.82
C PHE A 28 -3.26 -2.47 5.40
N ASP A 29 -2.70 -3.26 4.48
CA ASP A 29 -3.20 -3.50 3.11
C ASP A 29 -4.52 -4.31 3.19
N THR A 30 -5.63 -3.59 3.35
CA THR A 30 -6.94 -4.18 3.64
C THR A 30 -7.61 -4.66 2.36
N ASP A 31 -7.31 -4.03 1.22
CA ASP A 31 -7.85 -4.42 -0.08
C ASP A 31 -6.99 -5.44 -0.83
N GLY A 32 -5.74 -5.64 -0.40
CA GLY A 32 -4.81 -6.66 -0.89
C GLY A 32 -4.24 -6.32 -2.26
N ASP A 33 -4.16 -5.02 -2.60
CA ASP A 33 -3.64 -4.57 -3.88
C ASP A 33 -2.10 -4.51 -3.91
N GLY A 34 -1.46 -4.66 -2.75
CA GLY A 34 -0.02 -4.69 -2.59
C GLY A 34 0.60 -3.33 -2.28
N VAL A 35 -0.20 -2.30 -2.06
CA VAL A 35 0.20 -0.98 -1.53
C VAL A 35 -0.67 -0.63 -0.31
N ILE A 36 -0.23 0.29 0.55
CA ILE A 36 -1.08 0.84 1.59
C ILE A 36 -1.44 2.25 1.17
N SER A 37 -2.71 2.46 0.81
CA SER A 37 -3.18 3.80 0.44
C SER A 37 -3.23 4.72 1.67
N GLN A 38 -3.18 6.04 1.45
CA GLN A 38 -3.39 7.02 2.52
C GLN A 38 -4.69 6.77 3.30
N THR A 39 -5.73 6.25 2.65
CA THR A 39 -7.02 5.97 3.32
C THR A 39 -6.88 4.81 4.33
N GLU A 40 -6.13 3.78 3.97
CA GLU A 40 -5.84 2.63 4.84
C GLU A 40 -4.87 3.00 5.94
N ALA A 41 -3.84 3.81 5.62
CA ALA A 41 -2.94 4.35 6.62
C ALA A 41 -3.67 5.23 7.63
N GLN A 42 -4.63 6.05 7.20
CA GLN A 42 -5.48 6.86 8.08
C GLN A 42 -6.38 6.02 9.01
N ALA A 43 -6.67 4.77 8.68
CA ALA A 43 -7.37 3.86 9.58
C ALA A 43 -6.54 3.51 10.82
N ASN A 44 -5.21 3.70 10.76
CA ASN A 44 -4.29 3.45 11.86
C ASN A 44 -3.49 4.70 12.23
N PRO A 45 -3.72 5.34 13.40
CA PRO A 45 -3.07 6.60 13.74
C PRO A 45 -1.54 6.47 13.83
N GLN A 46 -1.01 5.32 14.21
CA GLN A 46 0.43 5.09 14.24
C GLN A 46 1.03 5.05 12.83
N LEU A 47 0.35 4.40 11.89
CA LEU A 47 0.80 4.30 10.51
C LEU A 47 0.68 5.65 9.82
N ALA A 48 -0.44 6.36 9.99
CA ALA A 48 -0.63 7.70 9.44
C ALA A 48 0.48 8.70 9.87
N GLN A 49 1.01 8.58 11.09
CA GLN A 49 2.08 9.45 11.57
C GLN A 49 3.44 9.17 10.93
N ILE A 50 3.71 7.91 10.59
CA ILE A 50 4.96 7.50 9.93
C ILE A 50 4.79 7.37 8.41
N PHE A 51 3.56 7.55 7.90
CA PHE A 51 3.24 7.39 6.49
C PHE A 51 4.06 8.33 5.63
N ASP A 52 4.06 9.62 5.97
CA ASP A 52 4.86 10.64 5.27
C ASP A 52 6.38 10.38 5.39
N GLU A 53 6.81 9.60 6.39
CA GLU A 53 8.22 9.24 6.60
C GLU A 53 8.62 8.00 5.78
N LEU A 54 7.65 7.11 5.53
CA LEU A 54 7.80 5.91 4.71
C LEU A 54 7.59 6.20 3.21
N ASP A 55 6.72 7.19 2.88
CA ASP A 55 6.36 7.62 1.53
C ASP A 55 7.48 8.50 0.95
N ALA A 56 8.57 7.83 0.53
CA ALA A 56 9.78 8.50 0.07
C ALA A 56 9.59 9.15 -1.31
N ASP A 57 8.68 8.61 -2.13
CA ASP A 57 8.38 9.16 -3.45
C ASP A 57 7.27 10.24 -3.42
N GLY A 58 6.51 10.33 -2.31
CA GLY A 58 5.49 11.34 -2.06
C GLY A 58 4.24 11.15 -2.91
N ASN A 59 3.94 9.90 -3.31
CA ASN A 59 2.83 9.58 -4.18
C ASN A 59 1.49 9.45 -3.41
N GLY A 60 1.52 9.36 -2.08
CA GLY A 60 0.35 9.17 -1.22
C GLY A 60 -0.06 7.71 -0.99
N GLU A 61 0.80 6.74 -1.29
CA GLU A 61 0.62 5.29 -1.20
C GLU A 61 1.94 4.61 -0.82
N LEU A 62 1.95 3.73 0.20
CA LEU A 62 3.16 2.99 0.58
C LEU A 62 3.25 1.67 -0.15
N SER A 63 4.26 1.52 -1.01
CA SER A 63 4.56 0.23 -1.62
C SER A 63 5.21 -0.76 -0.64
N LYS A 64 5.12 -2.05 -0.94
CA LYS A 64 5.85 -3.10 -0.19
C LYS A 64 7.34 -2.82 -0.17
N GLU A 65 7.87 -2.27 -1.25
CA GLU A 65 9.28 -1.93 -1.39
C GLU A 65 9.66 -0.78 -0.44
N GLU A 66 8.85 0.27 -0.34
CA GLU A 66 9.08 1.40 0.56
C GLU A 66 8.94 0.99 2.03
N PHE A 67 7.92 0.21 2.36
CA PHE A 67 7.72 -0.32 3.70
C PHE A 67 8.85 -1.26 4.12
N ALA A 68 9.37 -2.07 3.19
CA ALA A 68 10.51 -2.95 3.45
C ALA A 68 11.86 -2.23 3.46
N ALA A 69 12.01 -1.11 2.75
CA ALA A 69 13.26 -0.35 2.71
C ALA A 69 13.59 0.36 4.03
N VAL A 70 12.57 0.58 4.88
CA VAL A 70 12.72 1.27 6.17
C VAL A 70 12.88 0.30 7.35
N GLN A 71 12.69 -1.02 7.16
CA GLN A 71 12.88 -2.05 8.19
C GLN A 71 14.19 -2.83 8.11
#